data_AF-A0A2E5PTJ5-F1
#
_entry.id   AF-A0A2E5PTJ5-F1
#
_cell.length_a   1.000
_cell.length_b   1.000
_cell.length_c   1.000
_cell.angle_alpha   90.00
_cell.angle_beta   90.00
_cell.angle_gamma   90.00
#
_symmetry.space_group_name_H-M   'P 1'
#
loop_
_entity.id
_entity.type
_entity.pdbx_description
1 polymer ?
#
loop_
_entity_poly.entity_id
_entity_poly.type
_entity_poly.pdbx_seq_one_letter_code
_entity_poly.pdbx_strand_id
1 'polypeptide(L)' 'MMKTYTVRFRCKAHLPDGDSVTESDYELKLDAENLEDVYTRLDDFLEDWEDGASIPLNAPGGEIAIETLEILNPEGEVLY' A
#
# COMPACT_ATOMS: atom_id res chain seq x y z
N MET A 1 3.56 -20.08 12.07
CA MET A 1 3.72 -20.67 10.70
C MET A 1 3.49 -19.53 9.74
N MET A 2 4.49 -19.17 8.93
CA MET A 2 4.37 -18.07 7.98
C MET A 2 3.32 -18.39 6.91
N LYS A 3 2.56 -17.35 6.56
CA LYS A 3 1.52 -17.33 5.56
C LYS A 3 1.71 -16.11 4.68
N THR A 4 1.41 -16.23 3.39
CA THR A 4 1.46 -15.08 2.48
C THR A 4 0.11 -14.36 2.49
N TYR A 5 0.10 -13.14 2.98
CA TYR A 5 -1.02 -12.21 2.89
C TYR A 5 -0.86 -11.31 1.68
N THR A 6 -1.98 -10.80 1.17
CA THR A 6 -1.98 -9.85 0.06
C THR A 6 -2.57 -8.53 0.56
N VAL A 7 -1.80 -7.45 0.50
CA VAL A 7 -2.28 -6.10 0.80
C VAL A 7 -2.56 -5.40 -0.52
N ARG A 8 -3.81 -4.98 -0.73
CA ARG A 8 -4.20 -4.20 -1.89
C ARG A 8 -4.50 -2.78 -1.44
N PHE A 9 -3.97 -1.79 -2.15
CA PHE A 9 -4.25 -0.41 -1.80
C PHE A 9 -4.33 0.45 -3.03
N ARG A 10 -5.22 1.44 -3.00
CA ARG A 10 -5.35 2.45 -4.04
C ARG A 10 -4.71 3.73 -3.55
N CYS A 11 -3.74 4.22 -4.30
CA CYS A 11 -3.17 5.53 -4.07
C CYS A 11 -3.80 6.54 -5.03
N LYS A 12 -3.96 7.76 -4.52
CA LYS A 12 -4.39 8.93 -5.27
C LYS A 12 -3.34 10.01 -5.10
N ALA A 13 -2.77 10.44 -6.21
CA ALA A 13 -1.76 11.49 -6.24
C ALA A 13 -2.34 12.77 -6.83
N HIS A 14 -2.21 13.87 -6.09
CA HIS A 14 -2.57 15.20 -6.58
C HIS A 14 -1.36 15.83 -7.27
N LEU A 15 -1.45 16.07 -8.58
CA LEU A 15 -0.36 16.71 -9.31
C LEU A 15 -0.29 18.22 -9.00
N PRO A 16 0.89 18.86 -9.11
CA PRO A 16 1.11 20.26 -8.75
C PRO A 16 0.19 21.27 -9.46
N ASP A 17 -0.36 20.90 -10.62
CA ASP A 17 -1.31 21.71 -11.39
C ASP A 17 -2.73 21.73 -10.79
N GLY A 18 -2.97 21.07 -9.65
CA GLY A 18 -4.18 21.20 -8.83
C GLY A 18 -5.43 20.48 -9.33
N ASP A 19 -5.59 20.32 -10.64
CA ASP A 19 -6.75 19.67 -11.26
C ASP A 19 -6.53 18.19 -11.62
N SER A 20 -5.27 17.76 -11.75
CA SER A 20 -4.96 16.41 -12.22
C SER A 20 -4.72 15.45 -11.06
N VAL A 21 -5.54 14.41 -11.03
CA VAL A 21 -5.44 13.31 -10.08
C VAL A 21 -4.99 12.07 -10.83
N THR A 22 -3.97 11.39 -10.32
CA THR A 22 -3.62 10.04 -10.79
C THR A 22 -4.04 9.03 -9.74
N GLU A 23 -4.84 8.05 -10.13
CA GLU A 23 -5.19 6.91 -9.29
C GLU A 23 -4.37 5.69 -9.73
N SER A 24 -3.90 4.90 -8.79
CA SER A 24 -3.16 3.68 -9.08
C SER A 24 -3.43 2.63 -8.02
N ASP A 25 -3.77 1.43 -8.46
CA ASP A 25 -3.96 0.28 -7.59
C ASP A 25 -2.63 -0.49 -7.45
N TYR A 26 -2.32 -0.88 -6.21
CA TYR A 26 -1.13 -1.63 -5.85
C TYR A 26 -1.49 -2.94 -5.15
N GLU A 27 -0.63 -3.93 -5.32
CA GLU A 27 -0.71 -5.21 -4.62
C GLU A 27 0.67 -5.55 -4.05
N LEU A 28 0.72 -5.78 -2.74
CA LEU A 28 1.91 -6.18 -1.99
C LEU A 28 1.68 -7.56 -1.38
N LYS A 29 2.66 -8.45 -1.53
CA LYS A 29 2.63 -9.78 -0.90
C LYS A 29 3.54 -9.76 0.32
N LEU A 30 2.99 -10.09 1.49
CA LEU A 30 3.71 -10.09 2.76
C LEU A 30 3.66 -11.48 3.38
N ASP A 31 4.82 -12.05 3.67
CA ASP A 31 4.89 -13.26 4.47
C ASP A 31 4.87 -12.89 5.96
N ALA A 32 3.82 -13.30 6.67
CA ALA A 32 3.58 -12.98 8.07
C ALA A 32 3.00 -14.18 8.83
N GLU A 33 3.16 -14.23 10.14
CA GLU A 33 2.61 -15.31 10.96
C GLU A 33 1.10 -15.14 11.23
N ASN A 34 0.64 -13.90 11.31
CA ASN A 34 -0.73 -13.51 11.61
C ASN A 34 -1.00 -12.08 11.11
N LEU A 35 -2.22 -11.58 11.33
CA LEU A 35 -2.63 -10.24 10.87
C LEU A 35 -1.89 -9.09 11.59
N GLU A 36 -1.55 -9.24 12.87
CA GLU A 36 -0.78 -8.23 13.63
C GLU A 36 0.61 -8.05 13.00
N ASP A 37 1.22 -9.16 12.63
CA ASP A 37 2.53 -9.23 11.96
C ASP A 37 2.48 -8.70 10.51
N VAL A 38 1.29 -8.65 9.88
CA VAL A 38 1.07 -7.92 8.63
C VAL A 38 1.08 -6.41 8.87
N TYR A 39 0.41 -5.93 9.92
CA TYR A 39 0.38 -4.50 10.24
C TYR A 39 1.77 -3.95 10.54
N THR A 40 2.58 -4.65 11.34
CA THR A 40 3.96 -4.23 11.61
C THR A 40 4.79 -4.11 10.34
N ARG A 41 4.73 -5.09 9.44
CA ARG A 41 5.48 -5.03 8.17
C ARG A 41 4.95 -3.97 7.21
N LEU A 42 3.64 -3.71 7.25
CA LEU A 42 3.03 -2.68 6.45
C LEU A 42 3.45 -1.30 6.95
N ASP A 43 3.54 -1.11 8.27
CA ASP A 43 4.06 0.12 8.90
C ASP A 43 5.51 0.36 8.44
N ASP A 44 6.39 -0.65 8.59
CA ASP A 44 7.78 -0.58 8.10
C ASP A 44 7.84 -0.21 6.60
N PHE A 45 6.96 -0.81 5.78
CA PHE A 45 6.90 -0.55 4.34
C PHE A 45 6.43 0.88 4.01
N LEU A 46 5.49 1.43 4.80
CA LEU A 46 4.97 2.77 4.62
C LEU A 46 5.93 3.82 5.18
N GLU A 47 6.64 3.55 6.28
CA GLU A 47 7.73 4.40 6.77
C GLU A 47 8.87 4.47 5.74
N ASP A 48 9.28 3.33 5.18
CA ASP A 48 10.24 3.29 4.08
C ASP A 48 9.73 4.10 2.86
N TRP A 49 8.41 4.12 2.62
CA TRP A 49 7.79 4.92 1.56
C TRP A 49 7.86 6.42 1.85
N GLU A 50 7.62 6.87 3.09
CA GLU A 50 7.82 8.26 3.51
C GLU A 50 9.29 8.69 3.37
N ASP A 51 10.23 7.76 3.62
CA ASP A 51 11.67 7.96 3.43
C ASP A 51 12.15 7.80 1.96
N GLY A 52 11.24 7.56 1.01
CA GLY A 52 11.50 7.61 -0.43
C GLY A 52 11.74 6.26 -1.12
N ALA A 53 11.42 5.13 -0.47
CA ALA A 53 11.33 3.84 -1.13
C ALA A 53 10.18 3.85 -2.15
N SER A 54 10.54 4.03 -3.41
CA SER A 54 9.60 4.19 -4.51
C SER A 54 8.89 2.88 -4.83
N ILE A 55 7.64 2.75 -4.38
CA ILE A 55 6.64 2.26 -5.33
C ILE A 55 6.66 3.26 -6.50
N PRO A 56 6.79 2.82 -7.76
CA PRO A 56 6.86 3.71 -8.91
C PRO A 56 5.50 4.36 -9.19
N LEU A 57 5.00 5.16 -8.26
CA LEU A 57 4.06 6.22 -8.53
C LEU A 57 4.86 7.28 -9.28
N ASN A 58 4.74 7.30 -10.60
CA ASN A 58 5.17 8.42 -11.43
C ASN A 58 4.28 9.65 -11.14
N ALA A 59 4.25 10.12 -9.90
CA ALA A 59 3.59 11.33 -9.45
C ALA A 59 4.69 12.38 -9.20
N PRO A 60 5.13 13.13 -10.24
CA PRO A 60 6.15 14.15 -10.07
C PRO A 60 5.65 15.24 -9.10
N GLY A 61 6.11 15.20 -7.85
CA GLY A 61 5.98 16.28 -6.87
C GLY A 61 4.60 16.50 -6.26
N GLY A 62 3.72 15.48 -6.27
CA GLY A 62 2.38 15.56 -5.70
C GLY A 62 2.24 14.94 -4.30
N GLU A 63 1.29 15.42 -3.50
CA GLU A 63 0.83 14.72 -2.29
C GLU A 63 0.16 13.40 -2.70
N ILE A 64 0.54 12.30 -2.05
CA ILE A 64 -0.06 10.98 -2.28
C ILE A 64 -0.84 10.58 -1.04
N ALA A 65 -2.09 10.17 -1.23
CA ALA A 65 -2.91 9.57 -0.18
C ALA A 65 -3.28 8.13 -0.55
N ILE A 66 -3.30 7.23 0.43
CA ILE A 66 -3.95 5.93 0.30
C ILE A 66 -5.45 6.13 0.53
N GLU A 67 -6.26 5.91 -0.51
CA GLU A 67 -7.73 6.04 -0.42
C GLU A 67 -8.37 4.77 0.12
N THR A 68 -7.85 3.60 -0.26
CA THR A 68 -8.36 2.31 0.18
C THR A 68 -7.21 1.38 0.51
N LEU A 69 -7.39 0.54 1.53
CA LEU A 69 -6.45 -0.51 1.92
C LEU A 69 -7.23 -1.75 2.31
N GLU A 70 -6.95 -2.86 1.65
CA GLU A 70 -7.55 -4.16 1.92
C GLU A 70 -6.44 -5.17 2.26
N ILE A 71 -6.66 -6.00 3.28
CA ILE A 71 -5.75 -7.11 3.60
C ILE A 71 -6.47 -8.42 3.37
N LEU A 72 -5.92 -9.25 2.48
CA LEU A 72 -6.46 -10.56 2.15
C LEU A 72 -5.61 -11.65 2.82
N ASN A 73 -6.29 -12.66 3.37
CA ASN A 73 -5.65 -13.89 3.85
C ASN A 73 -5.12 -14.75 2.67
N PRO A 74 -4.39 -15.84 2.92
CA PRO A 74 -3.89 -16.72 1.87
C PRO A 74 -4.97 -17.39 1.01
N GLU A 75 -6.21 -17.42 1.48
CA GLU A 75 -7.38 -17.97 0.78
C GLU A 75 -8.07 -16.91 -0.10
N GLY A 76 -7.64 -15.64 -0.01
CA GLY A 76 -8.18 -14.51 -0.76
C GLY A 76 -9.37 -13.83 -0.09
N GLU A 77 -9.65 -14.11 1.18
CA GLU A 77 -10.71 -13.45 1.94
C GLU A 77 -10.20 -12.13 2.55
N VAL A 78 -11.00 -11.08 2.41
CA VAL A 78 -10.72 -9.75 2.99
C VAL A 78 -10.90 -9.82 4.50
N LEU A 79 -9.86 -9.43 5.23
CA LEU A 79 -9.80 -9.38 6.69
C LEU A 79 -9.97 -7.97 7.24
N TYR A 80 -9.57 -6.97 6.46
CA TYR A 80 -9.60 -5.55 6.77
C TYR A 80 -9.82 -4.78 5.48
#